data_AF-A0A7V3PJ53-F1
#
_entry.id   AF-A0A7V3PJ53-F1
#
_cell.length_a   1.000
_cell.length_b   1.000
_cell.length_c   1.000
_cell.angle_alpha   90.00
_cell.angle_beta   90.00
_cell.angle_gamma   90.00
#
_symmetry.space_group_name_H-M   'P 1'
#
loop_
_entity.id
_entity.type
_entity.pdbx_description
1 polymer ?
#
loop_
_entity_poly.entity_id
_entity_poly.type
_entity_poly.pdbx_seq_one_letter_code
_entity_poly.pdbx_strand_id
1 'polypeptide(L)'
;MKIQKISSSHLKEIAKLKQKKYRDETQTFLIETEKVLDEAIKSDWNVREIYLTKENLDIAKKYDNLSNAGKIKIFELSENEFKKISSEVTPSG
;
A
#
# COMPACT_ATOMS: atom_id res chain seq x y z
N MET A 1 1.87 15.46 -6.14
CA MET A 1 1.79 14.30 -5.24
C MET A 1 1.33 14.71 -3.85
N LYS A 2 0.42 13.96 -3.20
CA LYS A 2 0.13 14.15 -1.77
C LYS A 2 0.44 12.86 -1.00
N ILE A 3 1.59 12.84 -0.34
CA ILE A 3 2.00 11.74 0.56
C ILE A 3 1.51 12.05 1.97
N GLN A 4 0.93 11.06 2.63
CA GLN A 4 0.36 11.18 3.97
C GLN A 4 1.07 10.25 4.95
N LYS A 5 1.09 10.59 6.23
CA LYS A 5 1.49 9.65 7.29
C LYS A 5 0.31 8.75 7.62
N ILE A 6 0.58 7.44 7.79
CA ILE A 6 -0.46 6.50 8.21
C ILE A 6 -0.79 6.70 9.69
N SER A 7 -2.06 6.58 10.05
CA SER A 7 -2.46 6.58 11.47
C SER A 7 -2.31 5.18 12.08
N SER A 8 -2.16 5.10 13.40
CA SER A 8 -2.04 3.81 14.08
C SER A 8 -3.29 2.94 13.99
N SER A 9 -4.48 3.55 13.87
CA SER A 9 -5.74 2.80 13.67
C SER A 9 -5.81 2.21 12.27
N HIS A 10 -5.48 3.02 11.24
CA HIS A 10 -5.44 2.59 9.85
C HIS A 10 -4.41 1.46 9.67
N LEU A 11 -3.21 1.60 10.25
CA LEU A 11 -2.19 0.55 10.19
C LEU A 11 -2.69 -0.78 10.79
N LYS A 12 -3.45 -0.73 11.89
CA LYS A 12 -4.05 -1.95 12.49
C LYS A 12 -5.10 -2.57 11.59
N GLU A 13 -5.91 -1.76 10.90
CA GLU A 13 -6.91 -2.25 9.95
C GLU A 13 -6.26 -2.95 8.76
N ILE A 14 -5.21 -2.37 8.20
CA ILE A 14 -4.49 -2.95 7.08
C ILE A 14 -3.75 -4.22 7.48
N ALA A 15 -3.15 -4.25 8.67
CA ALA A 15 -2.50 -5.46 9.19
C ALA A 15 -3.48 -6.64 9.33
N LYS A 16 -4.79 -6.39 9.54
CA LYS A 16 -5.80 -7.46 9.58
C LYS A 16 -5.98 -8.18 8.24
N LEU A 17 -5.68 -7.53 7.11
CA LEU A 17 -5.80 -8.13 5.76
C LEU A 17 -4.87 -9.33 5.54
N LYS A 18 -3.91 -9.57 6.44
CA LYS A 18 -3.15 -10.82 6.50
C LYS A 18 -4.02 -12.05 6.75
N GLN A 19 -5.14 -11.90 7.45
CA GLN A 19 -6.06 -13.01 7.72
C GLN A 19 -7.15 -13.08 6.65
N LYS A 20 -7.43 -14.29 6.14
CA LYS A 20 -8.44 -14.54 5.10
C LYS A 20 -9.82 -13.97 5.46
N LYS A 21 -10.24 -14.12 6.73
CA LYS A 21 -11.50 -13.58 7.24
C LYS A 21 -11.70 -12.10 6.86
N TYR A 22 -10.71 -11.26 7.14
CA TYR A 22 -10.83 -9.82 6.86
C TYR A 22 -10.71 -9.49 5.37
N ARG A 23 -10.00 -10.30 4.57
CA ARG A 23 -10.01 -10.13 3.11
C ARG A 23 -11.37 -10.43 2.51
N ASP A 24 -12.01 -11.50 2.96
CA ASP A 24 -13.35 -11.89 2.52
C ASP A 24 -14.40 -10.85 2.96
N GLU A 25 -14.30 -10.33 4.18
CA GLU A 25 -15.22 -9.31 4.70
C GLU A 25 -15.07 -7.96 3.98
N THR A 26 -13.83 -7.52 3.72
CA THR A 26 -13.56 -6.20 3.11
C THR A 26 -13.48 -6.22 1.60
N GLN A 27 -13.37 -7.40 0.98
CA GLN A 27 -13.05 -7.58 -0.43
C GLN A 27 -11.77 -6.83 -0.84
N THR A 28 -10.78 -6.81 0.06
CA THR A 28 -9.48 -6.17 -0.18
C THR A 28 -8.33 -7.06 0.27
N PHE A 29 -7.17 -6.86 -0.33
CA PHE A 29 -5.95 -7.60 -0.02
C PHE A 29 -4.73 -6.73 -0.27
N LEU A 30 -3.60 -7.15 0.30
CA LEU A 30 -2.31 -6.50 0.10
C LEU A 30 -1.54 -7.19 -1.03
N ILE A 31 -0.85 -6.38 -1.82
CA ILE A 31 0.17 -6.79 -2.78
C ILE A 31 1.48 -6.13 -2.34
N GLU A 32 2.61 -6.84 -2.46
CA GLU A 32 3.86 -6.40 -1.83
C GLU A 32 4.92 -5.92 -2.83
N THR A 33 4.90 -6.37 -4.09
CA THR A 33 5.94 -6.00 -5.05
C THR A 33 5.49 -4.89 -6.00
N GLU A 34 6.44 -4.01 -6.37
CA GLU A 34 6.21 -2.96 -7.37
C GLU A 34 5.69 -3.52 -8.70
N LYS A 35 6.19 -4.69 -9.13
CA LYS A 35 5.75 -5.34 -10.37
C LYS A 35 4.25 -5.68 -10.34
N VAL A 36 3.76 -6.23 -9.23
CA VAL A 36 2.33 -6.57 -9.09
C VAL A 36 1.49 -5.29 -8.99
N LEU A 37 2.02 -4.23 -8.38
CA LEU A 37 1.37 -2.92 -8.36
C LEU A 37 1.23 -2.34 -9.78
N ASP A 38 2.28 -2.40 -10.58
CA ASP A 38 2.27 -1.97 -11.99
C ASP A 38 1.23 -2.74 -12.81
N GLU A 39 1.15 -4.07 -12.62
CA GLU A 39 0.17 -4.92 -13.29
C GLU A 39 -1.26 -4.60 -12.83
N ALA A 40 -1.48 -4.37 -11.53
CA ALA A 40 -2.78 -4.01 -10.98
C ALA A 40 -3.28 -2.65 -11.51
N ILE A 41 -2.40 -1.66 -11.63
CA ILE A 41 -2.73 -0.32 -12.15
C ILE A 41 -3.07 -0.36 -13.65
N LYS A 42 -2.45 -1.26 -14.41
CA LYS A 42 -2.74 -1.46 -15.85
C LYS A 42 -3.98 -2.31 -16.12
N SER A 43 -4.52 -2.95 -15.08
CA SER A 43 -5.67 -3.85 -15.15
C SER A 43 -6.95 -3.14 -14.65
N ASP A 44 -8.08 -3.86 -14.62
CA ASP A 44 -9.35 -3.37 -14.07
C ASP A 44 -9.40 -3.42 -12.52
N TRP A 45 -8.26 -3.67 -11.86
CA TRP A 45 -8.20 -3.69 -10.41
C TRP A 45 -8.26 -2.28 -9.82
N ASN A 46 -9.08 -2.10 -8.79
CA ASN A 46 -9.19 -0.83 -8.09
C ASN A 46 -8.10 -0.71 -7.01
N VAL A 47 -6.94 -0.18 -7.38
CA VAL A 47 -5.87 0.17 -6.44
C VAL A 47 -6.29 1.40 -5.64
N ARG A 48 -6.47 1.25 -4.33
CA ARG A 48 -6.97 2.33 -3.46
C ARG A 48 -5.84 3.08 -2.74
N GLU A 49 -4.85 2.32 -2.25
CA GLU A 49 -3.83 2.82 -1.33
C GLU A 49 -2.48 2.17 -1.67
N ILE A 50 -1.43 2.99 -1.63
CA ILE A 50 -0.03 2.56 -1.79
C ILE A 50 0.71 2.91 -0.50
N TYR A 51 1.48 1.95 0.01
CA TYR A 51 2.27 2.08 1.23
C TYR A 51 3.74 1.98 0.86
N LEU A 52 4.54 3.01 1.18
CA LEU A 52 5.96 3.06 0.86
C LEU A 52 6.77 3.40 2.10
N THR A 53 7.96 2.84 2.21
CA THR A 53 8.96 3.31 3.17
C THR A 53 9.56 4.63 2.72
N LYS A 54 10.25 5.33 3.63
CA LYS A 54 10.93 6.59 3.31
C LYS A 54 11.95 6.45 2.16
N GLU A 55 12.61 5.30 2.08
CA GLU A 55 13.65 5.00 1.08
C GLU A 55 13.06 4.82 -0.33
N ASN A 56 11.80 4.41 -0.41
CA ASN A 56 11.11 4.10 -1.68
C ASN A 56 10.10 5.18 -2.10
N LEU A 57 10.12 6.36 -1.48
CA LEU A 57 9.20 7.45 -1.84
C LEU A 57 9.36 7.92 -3.30
N ASP A 58 10.53 7.70 -3.91
CA ASP A 58 10.73 8.01 -5.33
C ASP A 58 9.84 7.18 -6.26
N ILE A 59 9.42 5.98 -5.85
CA ILE A 59 8.45 5.15 -6.58
C ILE A 59 7.11 5.88 -6.72
N ALA A 60 6.72 6.67 -5.71
CA ALA A 60 5.45 7.39 -5.71
C ALA A 60 5.32 8.36 -6.91
N LYS A 61 6.45 8.87 -7.43
CA LYS A 61 6.48 9.76 -8.61
C LYS A 61 5.86 9.11 -9.84
N LYS A 62 5.94 7.78 -9.98
CA LYS A 62 5.31 7.03 -11.08
C LYS A 62 3.79 7.15 -11.06
N TYR A 63 3.20 7.42 -9.89
CA TYR A 63 1.77 7.42 -9.64
C TYR A 63 1.22 8.81 -9.33
N ASP A 64 2.00 9.87 -9.56
CA ASP A 64 1.64 11.26 -9.25
C ASP A 64 0.32 11.68 -9.87
N ASN A 65 0.09 11.34 -11.14
CA ASN A 65 -1.15 11.68 -11.85
C ASN A 65 -2.38 11.03 -11.19
N LEU A 66 -2.26 9.77 -10.77
CA LEU A 66 -3.33 9.02 -10.10
C LEU A 66 -3.59 9.57 -8.69
N SER A 67 -2.51 9.93 -7.97
CA SER A 67 -2.59 10.54 -6.65
C SER A 67 -3.24 11.92 -6.68
N ASN A 68 -2.81 12.80 -7.60
CA ASN A 68 -3.34 14.15 -7.74
C ASN A 68 -4.80 14.16 -8.20
N ALA A 69 -5.22 13.17 -9.01
CA ALA A 69 -6.61 12.97 -9.38
C ALA A 69 -7.49 12.39 -8.25
N GLY A 70 -6.91 12.11 -7.07
CA GLY A 70 -7.62 11.56 -5.93
C GLY A 70 -8.01 10.08 -6.07
N LYS A 71 -7.48 9.38 -7.07
CA LYS A 71 -7.79 7.97 -7.33
C LYS A 71 -7.05 7.03 -6.38
N ILE A 72 -5.83 7.40 -5.99
CA ILE A 72 -4.96 6.59 -5.13
C ILE A 72 -4.42 7.45 -3.98
N LYS A 73 -4.48 6.93 -2.75
CA LYS A 73 -3.80 7.54 -1.60
C LYS A 73 -2.43 6.92 -1.41
N ILE A 74 -1.43 7.75 -1.12
CA ILE A 74 -0.06 7.28 -0.86
C ILE A 74 0.27 7.56 0.60
N PHE A 75 0.72 6.54 1.31
CA PHE A 75 1.11 6.59 2.71
C PHE A 75 2.58 6.27 2.89
N GLU A 76 3.29 7.13 3.62
CA GLU A 76 4.66 6.88 4.07
C GLU A 76 4.63 6.13 5.41
N LEU A 77 5.34 5.01 5.46
CA LEU A 77 5.54 4.17 6.64
C LEU A 77 6.99 4.22 7.10
N SER A 78 7.22 4.12 8.40
CA SER A 78 8.52 3.71 8.93
C SER A 78 8.75 2.21 8.70
N GLU A 79 10.01 1.77 8.75
CA GLU A 79 10.39 0.35 8.67
C GLU A 79 9.61 -0.54 9.65
N ASN A 80 9.41 -0.05 10.88
CA ASN A 80 8.69 -0.78 11.92
C ASN A 80 7.19 -0.90 11.63
N GLU A 81 6.61 0.06 10.92
CA GLU A 81 5.21 0.01 10.49
C GLU A 81 5.05 -0.89 9.26
N PHE A 82 5.98 -0.80 8.31
CA PHE A 82 5.98 -1.62 7.10
C PHE A 82 6.06 -3.12 7.42
N LYS A 83 6.94 -3.51 8.36
CA LYS A 83 7.04 -4.89 8.87
C LYS A 83 5.74 -5.45 9.44
N LYS A 84 4.82 -4.60 9.94
CA LYS A 84 3.53 -5.06 10.46
C LYS A 84 2.58 -5.52 9.36
N ILE A 85 2.74 -4.99 8.15
CA ILE A 85 1.85 -5.26 7.02
C ILE A 85 2.47 -6.18 5.96
N SER A 86 3.80 -6.26 5.86
CA SER A 86 4.48 -7.21 4.97
C SER A 86 4.43 -8.65 5.51
N SER A 87 4.27 -9.60 4.61
CA SER A 87 4.25 -11.04 4.88
C SER A 87 5.59 -11.71 4.58
N GLU A 88 6.55 -10.97 3.99
CA GLU A 88 7.89 -11.44 3.68
C GLU A 88 8.84 -11.35 4.88
N VAL A 89 9.79 -12.28 4.96
CA VAL A 89 10.86 -12.30 5.99
C VAL A 89 11.85 -11.15 5.75
N THR A 90 11.99 -10.71 4.49
CA THR A 90 12.77 -9.54 4.07
C THR A 90 11.86 -8.66 3.22
N PRO A 91 11.11 -7.73 3.82
CA PRO A 91 10.16 -6.91 3.09
C PRO A 91 10.87 -6.13 1.99
N SER A 92 10.52 -6.39 0.74
CA SER A 92 10.89 -5.55 -0.39
C SER A 92 10.01 -4.30 -0.34
N GLY A 93 10.52 -3.27 0.33
CA GLY A 93 9.80 -2.03 0.61
C GLY A 93 9.37 -1.25 -0.64
#